data_AF-A0A8K0G7W7-F1
#
_entry.id   AF-A0A8K0G7W7-F1
#
_cell.length_a   1.000
_cell.length_b   1.000
_cell.length_c   1.000
_cell.angle_alpha   90.00
_cell.angle_beta   90.00
_cell.angle_gamma   90.00
#
_symmetry.space_group_name_H-M   'P 1'
#
loop_
_entity.id
_entity.type
_entity.pdbx_description
1 polymer ?
#
loop_
_entity_poly.entity_id
_entity_poly.type
_entity_poly.pdbx_seq_one_letter_code
_entity_poly.pdbx_strand_id
1 'polypeptide(L)'
;MGRFRKTFTPEYENVLAEHVKDLANRLMPLNKQKFLSIAFQLAEILNVLHQFTKSQKSAGKHFYYDFMQRHSDLSLRTAESSGGQILSTFS
;
A
#
# COMPACT_ATOMS: atom_id res chain seq x y z
N MET A 1 4.68 -20.58 -5.93
CA MET A 1 4.04 -19.52 -5.13
C MET A 1 5.13 -18.75 -4.39
N GLY A 2 5.56 -17.63 -4.96
CA GLY A 2 6.75 -16.90 -4.50
C GLY A 2 6.56 -16.33 -3.10
N ARG A 3 7.53 -16.57 -2.21
CA ARG A 3 7.63 -15.94 -0.89
C ARG A 3 7.79 -14.43 -1.08
N PHE A 4 6.68 -13.70 -1.09
CA PHE A 4 6.72 -12.25 -0.89
C PHE A 4 7.30 -12.02 0.50
N ARG A 5 8.52 -11.45 0.56
CA ARG A 5 9.13 -11.03 1.82
C ARG A 5 8.27 -9.90 2.39
N LYS A 6 7.36 -10.25 3.29
CA LYS A 6 6.57 -9.29 4.05
C LYS A 6 7.52 -8.40 4.85
N THR A 7 7.68 -7.14 4.44
CA THR A 7 8.46 -6.15 5.19
C THR A 7 7.78 -5.81 6.51
N PHE A 8 6.45 -5.92 6.57
CA PHE A 8 5.63 -5.70 7.75
C PHE A 8 4.90 -6.99 8.15
N THR A 9 4.76 -7.23 9.44
CA THR A 9 3.84 -8.26 9.95
C THR A 9 2.39 -7.85 9.61
N PRO A 10 1.44 -8.80 9.56
CA PRO A 10 0.04 -8.47 9.27
C PRO A 10 -0.54 -7.41 10.22
N GLU A 11 -0.10 -7.37 11.47
CA GLU A 11 -0.49 -6.37 12.45
C GLU A 11 -0.07 -4.96 12.02
N TYR A 12 1.22 -4.76 11.68
CA TYR A 12 1.71 -3.48 11.21
C TYR A 12 1.18 -3.10 9.82
N GLU A 13 0.88 -4.11 8.98
CA GLU A 13 0.22 -3.88 7.69
C GLU A 13 -1.17 -3.27 7.89
N ASN A 14 -1.93 -3.75 8.89
CA ASN A 14 -3.24 -3.20 9.23
C ASN A 14 -3.13 -1.77 9.80
N VAL A 15 -2.17 -1.53 10.70
CA VAL A 15 -1.91 -0.17 11.23
C VAL A 15 -1.60 0.82 10.11
N LEU A 16 -0.78 0.42 9.13
CA LEU A 16 -0.49 1.25 7.97
C LEU A 16 -1.75 1.50 7.12
N ALA A 17 -2.56 0.48 6.90
CA ALA A 17 -3.80 0.58 6.14
C ALA A 17 -4.80 1.55 6.81
N GLU A 18 -5.02 1.42 8.12
CA GLU A 18 -5.92 2.32 8.87
C GLU A 18 -5.43 3.77 8.84
N HIS A 19 -4.13 3.99 9.01
CA HIS A 19 -3.56 5.34 8.92
C HIS A 19 -3.76 5.96 7.52
N VAL A 20 -3.59 5.16 6.48
CA VAL A 20 -3.83 5.57 5.09
C VAL A 20 -5.32 5.84 4.84
N LYS A 21 -6.24 5.06 5.44
CA LYS A 21 -7.69 5.34 5.38
C LYS A 21 -8.04 6.67 6.04
N ASP A 22 -7.51 6.95 7.24
CA ASP A 22 -7.78 8.22 7.93
C ASP A 22 -7.33 9.43 7.11
N LEU A 23 -6.13 9.34 6.52
CA LEU A 23 -5.59 10.38 5.65
C LEU A 23 -6.43 10.58 4.39
N ALA A 24 -6.90 9.49 3.77
CA ALA A 24 -7.79 9.56 2.62
C ALA A 24 -9.17 10.15 3.00
N ASN A 25 -9.69 9.83 4.19
CA ASN A 25 -10.94 10.35 4.73
C ASN A 25 -10.86 11.85 5.03
N ARG A 26 -9.69 12.36 5.44
CA ARG A 26 -9.44 13.80 5.68
C ARG A 26 -9.40 14.66 4.40
N LEU A 27 -9.94 14.18 3.27
CA LEU A 27 -9.91 14.83 1.95
C LEU A 27 -8.51 15.18 1.45
N MET A 28 -7.47 14.56 2.03
CA MET A 28 -6.10 14.80 1.60
C MET A 28 -5.78 13.84 0.44
N PRO A 29 -5.37 14.35 -0.74
CA PRO A 29 -5.02 13.49 -1.86
C PRO A 29 -3.80 12.65 -1.45
N LEU A 30 -4.07 11.37 -1.21
CA LEU A 30 -3.05 10.45 -0.75
C LEU A 30 -2.26 9.98 -1.96
N ASN A 31 -1.19 10.73 -2.24
CA ASN A 31 -0.31 10.43 -3.36
C ASN A 31 0.56 9.20 -3.06
N LYS A 32 0.86 8.41 -4.09
CA LYS A 32 1.80 7.28 -4.03
C LYS A 32 3.11 7.64 -3.32
N GLN A 33 3.69 8.80 -3.65
CA GLN A 33 4.90 9.31 -3.00
C GLN A 33 4.73 9.46 -1.47
N LYS A 34 3.58 9.98 -1.04
CA LYS A 34 3.26 10.17 0.38
C LYS A 34 3.11 8.82 1.09
N PHE A 35 2.36 7.90 0.49
CA PHE A 35 2.22 6.53 1.00
C PHE A 35 3.58 5.85 1.17
N LEU A 36 4.43 5.91 0.15
CA LEU A 36 5.77 5.28 0.19
C LEU A 36 6.65 5.90 1.27
N SER A 37 6.54 7.20 1.54
CA SER A 37 7.26 7.87 2.63
C SER A 37 6.74 7.47 4.00
N ILE A 38 5.41 7.36 4.18
CA ILE A 38 4.80 6.89 5.43
C ILE A 38 5.22 5.45 5.73
N ALA A 39 5.18 4.56 4.74
CA ALA A 39 5.64 3.19 4.88
C ALA A 39 7.12 3.13 5.29
N PHE A 40 7.97 3.95 4.69
CA PHE A 40 9.38 4.03 5.07
C PHE A 40 9.56 4.51 6.52
N GLN A 41 8.87 5.58 6.91
CA GLN A 41 8.93 6.09 8.29
C GLN A 41 8.45 5.05 9.29
N LEU A 42 7.35 4.35 8.99
CA LEU A 42 6.86 3.28 9.84
C LEU A 42 7.91 2.17 10.01
N ALA A 43 8.60 1.77 8.94
CA ALA A 43 9.67 0.77 9.05
C ALA A 43 10.89 1.24 9.86
N GLU A 44 11.26 2.52 9.76
CA GLU A 44 12.34 3.10 10.57
C GLU A 44 11.94 3.22 12.05
N ILE A 45 10.69 3.63 12.35
CA ILE A 45 10.14 3.71 13.71
C ILE A 45 10.09 2.33 14.35
N LEU A 46 9.61 1.33 13.61
CA LEU A 46 9.55 -0.06 14.05
C LEU A 46 10.93 -0.76 14.03
N ASN A 47 11.97 -0.06 13.57
CA ASN A 47 13.34 -0.57 13.41
C ASN A 47 13.41 -1.91 12.65
N VAL A 48 12.48 -2.13 11.72
CA VAL A 48 12.42 -3.39 10.97
C VAL A 48 13.53 -3.39 9.92
N LEU A 49 14.21 -4.52 9.75
CA LEU A 49 15.13 -4.72 8.63
C LEU A 49 14.35 -4.68 7.31
N HIS A 50 14.37 -3.52 6.66
CA HIS A 50 13.69 -3.27 5.41
C HIS A 50 14.68 -3.13 4.25
N GLN A 51 14.24 -3.54 3.06
CA GLN A 51 15.00 -3.36 1.81
C GLN A 51 14.70 -2.01 1.14
N PHE A 52 14.04 -1.10 1.85
CA PHE A 52 13.72 0.22 1.30
C PHE A 52 14.98 1.03 1.08
N THR A 53 15.01 1.76 -0.03
CA THR A 53 16.16 2.55 -0.44
C THR A 53 16.28 3.75 0.50
N LYS A 54 17.24 3.70 1.44
CA LYS A 54 17.52 4.82 2.36
C LYS A 54 17.87 6.13 1.62
N SER A 55 18.44 6.03 0.43
CA SER A 55 18.73 7.18 -0.44
C SER A 55 17.46 7.94 -0.88
N GLN A 56 16.37 7.21 -1.15
CA GLN A 56 15.09 7.80 -1.56
C GLN A 56 14.13 8.05 -0.37
N LYS A 57 14.45 7.54 0.83
CA LYS A 57 13.61 7.61 2.04
C LYS A 57 12.14 7.25 1.79
N SER A 58 11.94 6.25 0.94
CA SER A 58 10.62 5.83 0.48
C SER A 58 10.62 4.33 0.16
N ALA A 59 9.47 3.70 0.36
CA ALA A 59 9.28 2.31 -0.01
C ALA A 59 9.34 2.12 -1.54
N GLY A 60 9.65 0.90 -1.99
CA GLY A 60 9.75 0.59 -3.42
C GLY A 60 8.39 0.61 -4.11
N LYS A 61 8.36 0.94 -5.41
CA LYS A 61 7.12 0.89 -6.21
C LYS A 61 6.42 -0.48 -6.17
N HIS A 62 7.18 -1.57 -6.08
CA HIS A 62 6.65 -2.93 -5.97
C HIS A 62 5.83 -3.12 -4.69
N PHE A 63 6.30 -2.56 -3.56
CA PHE A 63 5.59 -2.62 -2.29
C PHE A 63 4.22 -1.93 -2.39
N TYR A 64 4.15 -0.78 -3.07
CA TYR A 64 2.88 -0.08 -3.29
C TYR A 64 1.86 -0.95 -4.04
N TYR A 65 2.23 -1.52 -5.20
CA TYR A 65 1.30 -2.31 -5.99
C TYR A 65 0.84 -3.56 -5.25
N ASP A 66 1.77 -4.24 -4.59
CA ASP A 66 1.51 -5.45 -3.80
C ASP A 66 0.59 -5.17 -2.60
N PHE A 67 0.81 -4.04 -1.91
CA PHE A 67 -0.03 -3.61 -0.78
C PHE A 67 -1.44 -3.19 -1.25
N MET A 68 -1.54 -2.41 -2.34
CA MET A 68 -2.83 -2.02 -2.93
C MET A 68 -3.60 -3.23 -3.47
N GLN A 69 -2.91 -4.25 -3.98
CA GLN A 69 -3.56 -5.48 -4.42
C GLN A 69 -4.20 -6.24 -3.26
N ARG A 70 -3.56 -6.26 -2.08
CA ARG A 70 -4.12 -6.87 -0.86
C ARG A 70 -5.22 -6.04 -0.21
N HIS A 71 -5.09 -4.72 -0.29
CA HIS A 71 -5.99 -3.76 0.34
C HIS A 71 -6.74 -2.97 -0.73
N SER A 72 -7.48 -3.67 -1.59
CA SER A 72 -8.26 -3.06 -2.69
C SER A 72 -9.34 -2.09 -2.18
N ASP A 73 -9.69 -2.22 -0.91
CA ASP A 73 -10.59 -1.36 -0.15
C ASP A 73 -10.00 0.05 0.08
N LEU A 74 -8.66 0.18 0.04
CA LEU A 74 -7.95 1.46 0.03
C LEU A 74 -8.05 2.06 -1.37
N SER A 75 -9.15 2.75 -1.64
CA SER A 75 -9.28 3.61 -2.82
C SER A 75 -8.38 4.84 -2.68
N LEU A 76 -7.06 4.67 -2.87
CA LEU A 76 -6.30 5.72 -3.53
C LEU A 76 -6.96 5.82 -4.88
N ARG A 77 -7.61 6.97 -5.19
CA ARG A 77 -8.24 7.29 -6.48
C ARG A 77 -7.23 7.08 -7.59
N THR A 78 -6.98 5.84 -7.93
CA THR A 78 -6.29 5.40 -9.11
C THR A 78 -7.41 5.43 -10.11
N ALA A 79 -7.48 6.53 -10.85
CA ALA A 79 -8.21 6.51 -12.09
C ALA A 79 -7.75 5.25 -12.84
N GLU A 80 -8.70 4.35 -13.06
CA GLU A 80 -8.66 3.30 -14.07
C GLU A 80 -7.80 2.06 -13.75
N SER A 81 -8.47 1.03 -13.21
CA SER A 81 -8.26 -0.33 -13.70
C SER A 81 -9.59 -0.84 -14.27
N SER A 82 -9.91 -0.33 -15.44
CA SER A 82 -10.77 -1.04 -16.40
C SER A 82 -10.02 -2.31 -16.78
N GLY A 83 -10.31 -3.42 -16.08
CA GLY A 83 -9.45 -4.60 -16.17
C GLY A 83 -10.03 -5.86 -15.56
N GLY A 84 -11.30 -6.15 -15.84
CA GLY A 84 -11.86 -7.50 -15.74
C GLY A 84 -12.95 -7.66 -14.70
N GLN A 85 -14.14 -8.00 -15.19
CA GLN A 85 -15.21 -8.85 -14.62
C GLN A 85 -16.60 -8.27 -14.98
N ILE A 86 -16.90 -8.18 -16.28
CA ILE A 86 -18.29 -8.26 -16.77
C ILE A 86 -18.49 -9.59 -17.50
N LEU A 87 -18.25 -10.70 -16.80
CA LEU A 87 -18.66 -12.00 -17.31
C LEU A 87 -19.39 -12.77 -16.21
N SER A 88 -20.63 -13.13 -16.55
CA SER A 88 -21.54 -14.08 -15.89
C SER A 88 -22.53 -13.52 -14.87
N THR A 89 -23.56 -12.85 -15.38
CA THR A 89 -24.94 -12.96 -14.85
C THR A 89 -25.87 -12.74 -16.03
N PHE A 90 -26.80 -13.60 -16.43
CA PHE A 90 -27.18 -14.98 -16.17
C PHE A 90 -28.20 -15.26 -17.30
N SER A 91 -28.08 -16.42 -17.97
CA SER A 91 -29.05 -17.11 -18.86
C SER A 91 -29.93 -16.30 -19.82
#